data_AF-A0A352F9V5-F1
#
_entry.id   AF-A0A352F9V5-F1
#
_cell.length_a   1.000
_cell.length_b   1.000
_cell.length_c   1.000
_cell.angle_alpha   90.00
_cell.angle_beta   90.00
_cell.angle_gamma   90.00
#
_symmetry.space_group_name_H-M   'P 1'
#
loop_
_entity.id
_entity.type
_entity.pdbx_description
1 polymer ?
#
loop_
_entity_poly.entity_id
_entity_poly.type
_entity_poly.pdbx_seq_one_letter_code
_entity_poly.pdbx_strand_id
1 'polypeptide(L)'
;MAEVTTQCGKCHKETAETYLQTYHGKAHSLGREDAAKCSDCHGSHTILNVNNPASSINTKNIVVTCQKCHPDANARFTGYLTHATHHNKEKYGALYYTFWAMTILLTSVFLFFGIHLLMWIPRSIGGRREKKLHKNTFTSKYYVKRFNRSQRITHLFVIFSFLTLAFTGMILKFANMEWASFLAKLIGGVKVAGVLHRFGAVITFGYFAFHLLTLILMKKKNRVSVGKFIFGKDSLMFNMQDIKDFGNTIKWFVGKGPKPDYGRWTYWEKFDYMAVFWGVAVIGLSGLMLWFPEIFTKVFPGWLINIAQIIHSDEALLAVGFIFTIHFFNTHLRPDAFPMDTVIFTGLVPFDEFRKDRPREYKALKENGRLKKLLVKKEGLTRRDTVIRVFGFIFVGFGLVLVGLIIFSVLFGYK
;
A
#
# COMPACT_ATOMS: atom_id res chain seq x y z
N MET A 1 -14.45 27.92 -3.58
CA MET A 1 -15.44 27.16 -4.36
C MET A 1 -15.06 27.29 -5.82
N ALA A 2 -14.94 26.19 -6.55
CA ALA A 2 -14.55 26.16 -7.96
C ALA A 2 -15.64 26.82 -8.83
N GLU A 3 -15.51 28.12 -9.11
CA GLU A 3 -16.60 28.95 -9.64
C GLU A 3 -17.22 28.39 -10.94
N VAL A 4 -16.40 27.97 -11.90
CA VAL A 4 -16.88 27.41 -13.18
C VAL A 4 -17.46 26.00 -13.03
N THR A 5 -16.79 25.11 -12.29
CA THR A 5 -17.27 23.75 -12.08
C THR A 5 -18.60 23.74 -11.31
N THR A 6 -18.75 24.64 -10.33
CA THR A 6 -20.00 24.82 -9.58
C THR A 6 -21.10 25.42 -10.45
N GLN A 7 -20.79 26.39 -11.31
CA GLN A 7 -21.77 27.00 -12.22
C GLN A 7 -22.35 25.98 -13.20
N CYS A 8 -21.50 25.22 -13.90
CA CYS A 8 -21.96 24.16 -14.79
C CYS A 8 -22.71 23.05 -14.01
N GLY A 9 -22.24 22.71 -12.80
CA GLY A 9 -22.82 21.68 -11.95
C GLY A 9 -24.23 22.00 -11.42
N LYS A 10 -24.69 23.26 -11.42
CA LYS A 10 -26.07 23.61 -11.06
C LYS A 10 -27.09 22.93 -11.98
N CYS A 11 -26.78 22.85 -13.27
CA CYS A 11 -27.63 22.22 -14.28
C CYS A 11 -27.13 20.82 -14.68
N HIS A 12 -25.83 20.55 -14.63
CA HIS A 12 -25.19 19.29 -15.05
C HIS A 12 -24.62 18.50 -13.87
N LYS A 13 -25.46 18.19 -12.87
CA LYS A 13 -25.04 17.58 -11.59
C LYS A 13 -24.22 16.29 -11.78
N GLU A 14 -24.77 15.29 -12.47
CA GLU A 14 -24.11 14.00 -12.67
C GLU A 14 -22.77 14.13 -13.44
N THR A 15 -22.71 15.04 -14.41
CA THR A 15 -21.49 15.28 -15.21
C THR A 15 -20.42 15.98 -14.37
N ALA A 16 -20.82 16.92 -13.51
CA ALA A 16 -19.93 17.59 -12.58
C ALA A 16 -19.39 16.61 -11.53
N GLU A 17 -20.23 15.74 -10.97
CA GLU A 17 -19.82 14.70 -10.01
C GLU A 17 -18.77 13.74 -10.60
N THR A 18 -19.02 13.23 -11.81
CA THR A 18 -18.07 12.34 -12.49
C THR A 18 -16.75 13.05 -12.82
N TYR A 19 -16.81 14.31 -13.29
CA TYR A 19 -15.62 15.12 -13.51
C TYR A 19 -14.82 15.35 -12.22
N LEU A 20 -15.48 15.63 -11.09
CA LEU A 20 -14.83 15.82 -9.79
C LEU A 20 -14.12 14.57 -9.29
N GLN A 21 -14.46 13.38 -9.81
CA GLN A 21 -13.75 12.13 -9.51
C GLN A 21 -12.48 11.91 -10.37
N THR A 22 -12.31 12.69 -11.44
CA THR A 22 -11.09 12.62 -12.27
C THR A 22 -9.88 13.27 -11.59
N TYR A 23 -8.68 13.01 -12.12
CA TYR A 23 -7.48 13.71 -11.65
C TYR A 23 -7.62 15.24 -11.76
N HIS A 24 -8.13 15.75 -12.87
CA HIS A 24 -8.32 17.19 -13.08
C HIS A 24 -9.28 17.79 -12.05
N GLY A 25 -10.44 17.16 -11.84
CA GLY A 25 -11.43 17.60 -10.86
C GLY A 25 -10.90 17.58 -9.42
N LYS A 26 -10.17 16.52 -9.04
CA LYS A 26 -9.55 16.40 -7.71
C LYS A 26 -8.44 17.42 -7.49
N ALA A 27 -7.56 17.58 -8.47
CA ALA A 27 -6.48 18.57 -8.40
C ALA A 27 -7.03 20.01 -8.31
N HIS A 28 -8.04 20.32 -9.13
CA HIS A 28 -8.69 21.62 -9.09
C HIS A 28 -9.37 21.90 -7.74
N SER A 29 -10.10 20.91 -7.19
CA SER A 29 -10.72 21.00 -5.86
C SER A 29 -9.71 21.28 -4.74
N LEU A 30 -8.47 20.81 -4.91
CA LEU A 30 -7.36 21.06 -3.98
C LEU A 30 -6.62 22.39 -4.25
N GLY A 31 -7.16 23.27 -5.11
CA GLY A 31 -6.62 24.60 -5.39
C GLY A 31 -5.57 24.66 -6.49
N ARG A 32 -5.50 23.63 -7.35
CA ARG A 32 -4.63 23.64 -8.53
C ARG A 32 -5.33 24.35 -9.70
N GLU A 33 -4.98 25.61 -9.93
CA GLU A 33 -5.64 26.44 -10.95
C GLU A 33 -5.32 26.09 -12.41
N ASP A 34 -4.16 25.47 -12.66
CA ASP A 34 -3.72 24.98 -13.97
C ASP A 34 -4.30 23.60 -14.32
N ALA A 35 -5.10 22.99 -13.44
CA ALA A 35 -5.84 21.78 -13.76
C ALA A 35 -7.03 22.12 -14.68
N ALA A 36 -7.20 21.36 -15.75
CA ALA A 36 -8.22 21.61 -16.76
C ALA A 36 -9.65 21.54 -16.19
N LYS A 37 -10.43 22.61 -16.38
CA LYS A 37 -11.82 22.81 -15.94
C LYS A 37 -12.79 22.56 -17.09
N CYS A 38 -14.10 22.64 -16.80
CA CYS A 38 -15.15 22.50 -17.82
C CYS A 38 -14.93 23.43 -19.02
N SER A 39 -14.57 24.69 -18.76
CA SER A 39 -14.32 25.71 -19.78
C SER A 39 -13.09 25.46 -20.64
N ASP A 40 -12.06 24.79 -20.12
CA ASP A 40 -10.82 24.55 -20.87
C ASP A 40 -11.05 23.53 -22.01
N CYS A 41 -11.99 22.62 -21.79
CA CYS A 41 -12.44 21.65 -22.80
C CYS A 41 -13.59 22.21 -23.65
N HIS A 42 -14.64 22.77 -23.05
CA HIS A 42 -15.89 23.12 -23.74
C HIS A 42 -15.98 24.58 -24.20
N GLY A 43 -15.10 25.47 -23.72
CA GLY A 43 -15.24 26.92 -23.84
C GLY A 43 -16.11 27.54 -22.74
N SER A 44 -16.07 28.88 -22.63
CA SER A 44 -16.86 29.63 -21.63
C SER A 44 -18.05 30.37 -22.26
N HIS A 45 -17.87 30.99 -23.43
CA HIS A 45 -18.91 31.75 -24.15
C HIS A 45 -19.23 31.16 -25.53
N THR A 46 -18.55 30.08 -25.91
CA THR A 46 -18.64 29.43 -27.23
C THR A 46 -18.87 27.92 -27.07
N ILE A 47 -19.74 27.54 -26.15
CA ILE A 47 -20.06 26.14 -25.88
C ILE A 47 -20.87 25.58 -27.05
N LEU A 48 -20.23 24.73 -27.85
CA LEU A 48 -20.82 24.09 -29.02
C LEU A 48 -21.07 22.61 -28.76
N ASN A 49 -22.12 22.07 -29.39
CA ASN A 49 -22.40 20.63 -29.37
C ASN A 49 -21.18 19.83 -29.87
N VAL A 50 -20.92 18.65 -29.28
CA VAL A 50 -19.79 17.78 -29.63
C VAL A 50 -19.72 17.42 -31.12
N ASN A 51 -20.87 17.34 -31.80
CA ASN A 51 -20.95 17.04 -33.23
C ASN A 51 -20.69 18.25 -34.13
N ASN A 52 -20.65 19.47 -33.59
CA ASN A 52 -20.32 20.66 -34.36
C ASN A 52 -18.82 20.63 -34.72
N PRO A 53 -18.44 20.75 -36.00
CA PRO A 53 -17.04 20.77 -36.43
C PRO A 53 -16.18 21.87 -35.80
N ALA A 54 -16.78 22.97 -35.35
CA ALA A 54 -16.08 24.06 -34.66
C ALA A 54 -15.95 23.84 -33.14
N SER A 55 -16.57 22.80 -32.57
CA SER A 55 -16.45 22.48 -31.14
C SER A 55 -15.03 22.02 -30.80
N SER A 56 -14.45 22.55 -29.73
CA SER A 56 -13.14 22.14 -29.22
C SER A 56 -13.08 20.67 -28.79
N ILE A 57 -14.22 20.08 -28.44
CA ILE A 57 -14.34 18.66 -28.09
C ILE A 57 -14.79 17.78 -29.25
N ASN A 58 -14.93 18.32 -30.46
CA ASN A 58 -15.21 17.52 -31.65
C ASN A 58 -14.07 16.50 -31.90
N THR A 59 -14.39 15.34 -32.46
CA THR A 59 -13.41 14.28 -32.73
C THR A 59 -12.22 14.74 -33.58
N LYS A 60 -12.38 15.76 -34.43
CA LYS A 60 -11.31 16.36 -35.22
C LYS A 60 -10.42 17.35 -34.44
N ASN A 61 -10.94 17.96 -33.37
CA ASN A 61 -10.27 19.03 -32.63
C ASN A 61 -9.76 18.60 -31.25
N ILE A 62 -10.32 17.54 -30.68
CA ILE A 62 -10.06 17.13 -29.29
C ILE A 62 -8.58 16.86 -28.99
N VAL A 63 -7.82 16.36 -29.98
CA VAL A 63 -6.37 16.16 -29.82
C VAL A 63 -5.67 17.49 -29.57
N VAL A 64 -5.98 18.52 -30.38
CA VAL A 64 -5.42 19.88 -30.22
C VAL A 64 -5.85 20.49 -28.90
N THR A 65 -7.09 20.24 -28.46
CA THR A 65 -7.57 20.67 -27.14
C THR A 65 -6.77 20.06 -26.01
N CYS A 66 -6.49 18.74 -26.04
CA CYS A 66 -5.62 18.10 -25.05
C CYS A 66 -4.17 18.61 -25.14
N GLN A 67 -3.67 18.89 -26.34
CA GLN A 67 -2.31 19.37 -26.58
C GLN A 67 -1.99 20.74 -25.98
N LYS A 68 -3.00 21.53 -25.60
CA LYS A 68 -2.81 22.77 -24.83
C LYS A 68 -2.04 22.52 -23.52
N CYS A 69 -2.24 21.36 -22.90
CA CYS A 69 -1.59 20.98 -21.64
C CYS A 69 -0.76 19.68 -21.73
N HIS A 70 -1.02 18.83 -22.73
CA HIS A 70 -0.37 17.54 -22.98
C HIS A 70 0.28 17.53 -24.38
N PRO A 71 1.48 18.10 -24.55
CA PRO A 71 2.06 18.34 -25.88
C PRO A 71 2.18 17.09 -26.77
N ASP A 72 2.36 15.91 -26.18
CA ASP A 72 2.50 14.62 -26.89
C ASP A 72 1.17 13.84 -26.95
N ALA A 73 0.03 14.48 -26.63
CA ALA A 73 -1.28 13.87 -26.75
C ALA A 73 -1.56 13.47 -28.21
N ASN A 74 -2.16 12.29 -28.35
CA ASN A 74 -2.46 11.64 -29.63
C ASN A 74 -3.93 11.18 -29.67
N ALA A 75 -4.41 10.70 -30.82
CA ALA A 75 -5.80 10.29 -30.99
C ALA A 75 -6.27 9.18 -30.02
N ARG A 76 -5.37 8.30 -29.56
CA ARG A 76 -5.72 7.28 -28.55
C ARG A 76 -5.81 7.88 -27.15
N PHE A 77 -4.98 8.87 -26.85
CA PHE A 77 -4.99 9.60 -25.58
C PHE A 77 -6.35 10.27 -25.32
N THR A 78 -6.97 10.85 -26.36
CA THR A 78 -8.31 11.47 -26.26
C THR A 78 -9.43 10.45 -26.01
N GLY A 79 -9.13 9.15 -26.05
CA GLY A 79 -10.02 8.09 -25.59
C GLY A 79 -10.16 7.99 -24.06
N TYR A 80 -9.46 8.83 -23.29
CA TYR A 80 -9.70 9.00 -21.86
C TYR A 80 -11.12 9.54 -21.62
N LEU A 81 -11.87 8.87 -20.73
CA LEU A 81 -13.28 9.16 -20.52
C LEU A 81 -13.46 10.09 -19.32
N THR A 82 -13.54 11.40 -19.56
CA THR A 82 -13.63 12.45 -18.52
C THR A 82 -14.94 12.45 -17.72
N HIS A 83 -16.02 11.90 -18.31
CA HIS A 83 -17.36 11.84 -17.69
C HIS A 83 -17.88 10.40 -17.55
N ALA A 84 -16.98 9.42 -17.53
CA ALA A 84 -17.39 8.03 -17.32
C ALA A 84 -17.67 7.73 -15.85
N THR A 85 -18.59 6.79 -15.64
CA THR A 85 -18.96 6.29 -14.31
C THR A 85 -19.04 4.77 -14.36
N HIS A 86 -18.65 4.12 -13.28
CA HIS A 86 -18.78 2.67 -13.13
C HIS A 86 -20.24 2.25 -12.84
N HIS A 87 -21.19 3.18 -12.70
CA HIS A 87 -22.61 2.86 -12.46
C HIS A 87 -23.35 2.43 -13.73
N ASN A 88 -22.88 2.84 -14.92
CA ASN A 88 -23.50 2.48 -16.19
C ASN A 88 -22.75 1.31 -16.84
N LYS A 89 -23.21 0.09 -16.56
CA LYS A 89 -22.62 -1.15 -17.10
C LYS A 89 -22.70 -1.24 -18.62
N GLU A 90 -23.80 -0.78 -19.21
CA GLU A 90 -24.03 -0.88 -20.66
C GLU A 90 -23.04 -0.03 -21.45
N LYS A 91 -22.78 1.19 -20.97
CA LYS A 91 -21.88 2.14 -21.63
C LYS A 91 -20.41 1.96 -21.23
N TYR A 92 -20.14 1.57 -19.99
CA TYR A 92 -18.79 1.52 -19.41
C TYR A 92 -18.49 0.17 -18.73
N GLY A 93 -18.82 -0.95 -19.41
CA GLY A 93 -18.68 -2.29 -18.85
C GLY A 93 -17.30 -2.59 -18.26
N ALA A 94 -16.21 -2.21 -18.94
CA ALA A 94 -14.86 -2.42 -18.46
C ALA A 94 -14.57 -1.71 -17.12
N LEU A 95 -15.07 -0.47 -16.94
CA LEU A 95 -14.94 0.28 -15.69
C LEU A 95 -15.82 -0.33 -14.60
N TYR A 96 -17.04 -0.76 -14.93
CA TYR A 96 -17.95 -1.44 -14.00
C TYR A 96 -17.29 -2.70 -13.41
N TYR A 97 -16.80 -3.59 -14.26
CA TYR A 97 -16.18 -4.84 -13.81
C TYR A 97 -14.88 -4.60 -13.03
N THR A 98 -14.06 -3.65 -13.45
CA THR A 98 -12.83 -3.29 -12.73
C THR A 98 -13.14 -2.77 -11.33
N PHE A 99 -14.09 -1.83 -11.21
CA PHE A 99 -14.49 -1.26 -9.94
C PHE A 99 -15.01 -2.33 -8.97
N TRP A 100 -15.92 -3.19 -9.43
CA TRP A 100 -16.46 -4.25 -8.58
C TRP A 100 -15.42 -5.32 -8.23
N ALA A 101 -14.52 -5.68 -9.15
CA ALA A 101 -13.41 -6.59 -8.86
C ALA A 101 -12.50 -6.03 -7.75
N MET A 102 -12.11 -4.75 -7.86
CA MET A 102 -11.29 -4.08 -6.83
C MET A 102 -12.04 -3.93 -5.50
N THR A 103 -13.33 -3.61 -5.53
CA THR A 103 -14.17 -3.49 -4.33
C THR A 103 -14.32 -4.83 -3.61
N ILE A 104 -14.57 -5.92 -4.36
CA ILE A 104 -14.66 -7.28 -3.81
C ILE A 104 -13.31 -7.69 -3.23
N LEU A 105 -12.20 -7.43 -3.93
CA LEU A 105 -10.86 -7.70 -3.42
C LEU A 105 -10.61 -6.96 -2.10
N LEU A 106 -10.87 -5.66 -2.06
CA LEU A 106 -10.67 -4.83 -0.89
C LEU A 106 -11.50 -5.32 0.30
N THR A 107 -12.82 -5.47 0.11
CA THR A 107 -13.73 -5.87 1.18
C THR A 107 -13.45 -7.29 1.68
N SER A 108 -13.16 -8.24 0.79
CA SER A 108 -12.83 -9.62 1.18
C SER A 108 -11.53 -9.73 1.98
N VAL A 109 -10.48 -9.00 1.58
CA VAL A 109 -9.20 -8.97 2.31
C VAL A 109 -9.39 -8.36 3.70
N PHE A 110 -10.04 -7.20 3.81
CA PHE A 110 -10.28 -6.58 5.12
C PHE A 110 -11.21 -7.39 6.01
N LEU A 111 -12.23 -8.05 5.44
CA LEU A 111 -13.11 -8.94 6.20
C LEU A 111 -12.33 -10.13 6.77
N PHE A 112 -11.58 -10.83 5.91
CA PHE A 112 -10.81 -12.01 6.30
C PHE A 112 -9.76 -11.67 7.37
N PHE A 113 -8.93 -10.65 7.13
CA PHE A 113 -7.88 -10.29 8.08
C PHE A 113 -8.40 -9.51 9.29
N GLY A 114 -9.53 -8.81 9.17
CA GLY A 114 -10.23 -8.21 10.30
C GLY A 114 -10.71 -9.28 11.28
N ILE A 115 -11.37 -10.32 10.80
CA ILE A 115 -11.78 -11.47 11.62
C ILE A 115 -10.54 -12.17 12.22
N HIS A 116 -9.50 -12.38 11.42
CA HIS A 116 -8.23 -12.97 11.88
C HIS A 116 -7.59 -12.18 13.02
N LEU A 117 -7.53 -10.86 12.89
CA LEU A 117 -7.03 -9.94 13.90
C LEU A 117 -7.85 -10.02 15.19
N LEU A 118 -9.18 -9.97 15.08
CA LEU A 118 -10.09 -10.07 16.23
C LEU A 118 -9.90 -11.38 17.00
N MET A 119 -9.75 -12.50 16.30
CA MET A 119 -9.47 -13.80 16.92
C MET A 119 -8.11 -13.84 17.63
N TRP A 120 -7.17 -12.98 17.26
CA TRP A 120 -5.86 -12.93 17.88
C TRP A 120 -5.84 -12.16 19.21
N ILE A 121 -6.77 -11.22 19.42
CA ILE A 121 -6.82 -10.35 20.60
C ILE A 121 -6.88 -11.15 21.92
N PRO A 122 -7.80 -12.12 22.11
CA PRO A 122 -7.88 -12.87 23.37
C PRO A 122 -6.57 -13.61 23.70
N ARG A 123 -5.95 -14.22 22.68
CA ARG A 123 -4.72 -14.99 22.82
C ARG A 123 -3.51 -14.12 23.13
N SER A 124 -3.42 -12.96 22.48
CA SER A 124 -2.32 -12.00 22.71
C SER A 124 -2.42 -11.35 24.09
N ILE A 125 -3.63 -11.06 24.59
CA ILE A 125 -3.84 -10.59 25.97
C ILE A 125 -3.36 -11.65 26.97
N GLY A 126 -3.71 -12.92 26.76
CA GLY A 126 -3.20 -14.04 27.56
C GLY A 126 -1.67 -14.10 27.57
N GLY A 127 -1.04 -14.02 26.39
CA GLY A 127 0.42 -14.00 26.26
C GLY A 127 1.09 -12.81 26.95
N ARG A 128 0.45 -11.63 26.98
CA ARG A 128 0.93 -10.45 27.72
C ARG A 128 0.89 -10.68 29.23
N ARG A 129 -0.15 -11.33 29.74
CA ARG A 129 -0.25 -11.70 31.18
C ARG A 129 0.88 -12.64 31.58
N GLU A 130 1.13 -13.69 30.79
CA GLU A 130 2.28 -14.59 31.00
C GLU A 130 3.62 -13.82 30.98
N LYS A 131 3.85 -12.96 29.99
CA LYS A 131 5.09 -12.17 29.89
C LYS A 131 5.29 -11.25 31.10
N LYS A 132 4.22 -10.64 31.65
CA LYS A 132 4.31 -9.82 32.87
C LYS A 132 4.69 -10.65 34.10
N LEU A 133 4.12 -11.85 34.24
CA LEU A 133 4.44 -12.77 35.34
C LEU A 133 5.91 -13.24 35.31
N HIS A 134 6.46 -13.46 34.11
CA HIS A 134 7.86 -13.90 33.92
C HIS A 134 8.88 -12.75 33.72
N LYS A 135 8.47 -11.49 33.87
CA LYS A 135 9.31 -10.31 33.55
C LYS A 135 10.52 -10.17 34.48
N ASN A 136 10.44 -10.71 35.70
CA ASN A 136 11.52 -10.64 36.68
C ASN A 136 12.67 -11.64 36.43
N THR A 137 12.57 -12.52 35.43
CA THR A 137 13.53 -13.62 35.23
C THR A 137 14.35 -13.56 33.94
N PHE A 138 14.00 -12.71 32.97
CA PHE A 138 14.62 -12.74 31.64
C PHE A 138 15.04 -11.35 31.12
N THR A 139 16.24 -10.90 31.51
CA THR A 139 17.06 -10.13 30.57
C THR A 139 17.89 -11.14 29.78
N SER A 140 17.40 -11.52 28.59
CA SER A 140 18.13 -12.46 27.75
C SER A 140 19.49 -11.84 27.39
N LYS A 141 20.58 -12.37 27.95
CA LYS A 141 21.95 -11.94 27.64
C LYS A 141 22.32 -12.26 26.18
N TYR A 142 21.57 -13.16 25.55
CA TYR A 142 21.81 -13.67 24.19
C TYR A 142 20.67 -13.32 23.25
N TYR A 143 21.04 -12.93 22.04
CA TYR A 143 20.15 -12.58 20.95
C TYR A 143 20.48 -13.42 19.71
N VAL A 144 19.49 -13.70 18.88
CA VAL A 144 19.69 -14.35 17.58
C VAL A 144 19.63 -13.30 16.47
N LYS A 145 20.63 -13.30 15.58
CA LYS A 145 20.64 -12.43 14.40
C LYS A 145 19.67 -12.94 13.33
N ARG A 146 18.54 -12.25 13.15
CA ARG A 146 17.47 -12.60 12.20
C ARG A 146 17.63 -11.89 10.85
N PHE A 147 17.95 -10.59 10.87
CA PHE A 147 18.05 -9.76 9.66
C PHE A 147 19.45 -9.20 9.44
N ASN A 148 19.88 -9.16 8.18
CA ASN A 148 21.17 -8.60 7.79
C ASN A 148 21.08 -7.08 7.55
N ARG A 149 22.22 -6.39 7.40
CA ARG A 149 22.24 -4.93 7.21
C ARG A 149 21.50 -4.47 5.94
N SER A 150 21.64 -5.20 4.84
CA SER A 150 20.99 -4.86 3.57
C SER A 150 19.46 -4.91 3.70
N GLN A 151 18.90 -5.97 4.27
CA GLN A 151 17.46 -6.13 4.50
C GLN A 151 16.88 -4.99 5.34
N ARG A 152 17.60 -4.58 6.39
CA ARG A 152 17.17 -3.48 7.26
C ARG A 152 17.19 -2.13 6.54
N ILE A 153 18.22 -1.88 5.74
CA ILE A 153 18.30 -0.65 4.93
C ILE A 153 17.20 -0.64 3.88
N THR A 154 16.96 -1.75 3.17
CA THR A 154 15.84 -1.89 2.23
C THR A 154 14.51 -1.60 2.92
N HIS A 155 14.30 -2.11 4.13
CA HIS A 155 13.08 -1.84 4.89
C HIS A 155 12.93 -0.35 5.26
N LEU A 156 14.03 0.36 5.58
CA LEU A 156 13.97 1.81 5.79
C LEU A 156 13.52 2.54 4.52
N PHE A 157 14.05 2.17 3.35
CA PHE A 157 13.59 2.74 2.08
C PHE A 157 12.12 2.45 1.82
N VAL A 158 11.64 1.23 2.12
CA VAL A 158 10.23 0.87 2.05
C VAL A 158 9.39 1.77 2.96
N ILE A 159 9.78 1.96 4.22
CA ILE A 159 9.05 2.84 5.15
C ILE A 159 8.95 4.26 4.57
N PHE A 160 10.09 4.86 4.22
CA PHE A 160 10.09 6.25 3.77
C PHE A 160 9.29 6.44 2.48
N SER A 161 9.49 5.58 1.48
CA SER A 161 8.76 5.73 0.22
C SER A 161 7.27 5.45 0.38
N PHE A 162 6.90 4.41 1.13
CA PHE A 162 5.51 4.05 1.36
C PHE A 162 4.75 5.16 2.09
N LEU A 163 5.35 5.75 3.13
CA LEU A 163 4.71 6.84 3.86
C LEU A 163 4.53 8.09 2.99
N THR A 164 5.53 8.45 2.19
CA THR A 164 5.41 9.56 1.24
C THR A 164 4.31 9.30 0.21
N LEU A 165 4.27 8.10 -0.36
CA LEU A 165 3.26 7.68 -1.36
C LEU A 165 1.85 7.64 -0.76
N ALA A 166 1.70 7.05 0.44
CA ALA A 166 0.44 6.97 1.17
C ALA A 166 -0.08 8.38 1.49
N PHE A 167 0.77 9.24 2.05
CA PHE A 167 0.40 10.60 2.43
C PHE A 167 -0.08 11.42 1.23
N THR A 168 0.75 11.50 0.20
CA THR A 168 0.44 12.28 -1.02
C THR A 168 -0.73 11.70 -1.80
N GLY A 169 -0.85 10.37 -1.86
CA GLY A 169 -1.95 9.66 -2.51
C GLY A 169 -3.28 9.85 -1.80
N MET A 170 -3.31 9.81 -0.46
CA MET A 170 -4.55 9.99 0.31
C MET A 170 -5.07 11.44 0.24
N ILE A 171 -4.18 12.45 0.19
CA ILE A 171 -4.56 13.84 -0.07
C ILE A 171 -5.35 13.93 -1.39
N LEU A 172 -4.85 13.29 -2.45
CA LEU A 172 -5.53 13.31 -3.75
C LEU A 172 -6.81 12.47 -3.76
N LYS A 173 -6.79 11.27 -3.14
CA LYS A 173 -7.96 10.36 -3.13
C LYS A 173 -9.17 11.02 -2.48
N PHE A 174 -8.95 11.74 -1.38
CA PHE A 174 -9.97 12.41 -0.57
C PHE A 174 -9.98 13.93 -0.79
N ALA A 175 -9.78 14.37 -2.03
CA ALA A 175 -9.70 15.79 -2.41
C ALA A 175 -10.92 16.65 -1.99
N ASN A 176 -12.07 16.03 -1.76
CA ASN A 176 -13.29 16.68 -1.28
C ASN A 176 -13.28 16.97 0.23
N MET A 177 -12.34 16.40 0.98
CA MET A 177 -12.28 16.55 2.43
C MET A 177 -11.45 17.78 2.84
N GLU A 178 -11.92 18.49 3.87
CA GLU A 178 -11.23 19.68 4.39
C GLU A 178 -9.81 19.38 4.87
N TRP A 179 -9.61 18.25 5.54
CA TRP A 179 -8.29 17.82 6.00
C TRP A 179 -7.32 17.62 4.82
N ALA A 180 -7.80 17.12 3.68
CA ALA A 180 -6.96 16.92 2.51
C ALA A 180 -6.56 18.25 1.88
N SER A 181 -7.48 19.21 1.80
CA SER A 181 -7.19 20.58 1.36
C SER A 181 -6.19 21.29 2.29
N PHE A 182 -6.37 21.15 3.61
CA PHE A 182 -5.45 21.68 4.62
C PHE A 182 -4.04 21.10 4.47
N LEU A 183 -3.91 19.77 4.40
CA LEU A 183 -2.62 19.10 4.26
C LEU A 183 -1.97 19.40 2.90
N ALA A 184 -2.75 19.50 1.82
CA ALA A 184 -2.25 19.93 0.53
C ALA A 184 -1.61 21.32 0.63
N LYS A 185 -2.29 22.29 1.25
CA LYS A 185 -1.74 23.65 1.45
C LYS A 185 -0.48 23.64 2.30
N LEU A 186 -0.48 22.86 3.39
CA LEU A 186 0.65 22.76 4.32
C LEU A 186 1.95 22.33 3.64
N ILE A 187 1.88 21.44 2.65
CA ILE A 187 3.06 20.93 1.94
C ILE A 187 3.41 21.70 0.66
N GLY A 188 2.72 22.79 0.35
CA GLY A 188 2.97 23.59 -0.87
C GLY A 188 2.09 23.23 -2.08
N GLY A 189 0.94 22.60 -1.83
CA GLY A 189 -0.11 22.34 -2.82
C GLY A 189 0.05 21.04 -3.59
N VAL A 190 -0.88 20.81 -4.53
CA VAL A 190 -0.94 19.59 -5.36
C VAL A 190 0.32 19.37 -6.18
N LYS A 191 0.98 20.45 -6.62
CA LYS A 191 2.22 20.36 -7.40
C LYS A 191 3.35 19.73 -6.59
N VAL A 192 3.58 20.20 -5.36
CA VAL A 192 4.60 19.62 -4.47
C VAL A 192 4.22 18.21 -4.05
N ALA A 193 2.95 17.96 -3.73
CA ALA A 193 2.46 16.62 -3.44
C ALA A 193 2.78 15.63 -4.58
N GLY A 194 2.56 16.05 -5.84
CA GLY A 194 2.87 15.24 -7.02
C GLY A 194 4.36 15.00 -7.23
N VAL A 195 5.24 15.95 -6.89
CA VAL A 195 6.71 15.76 -6.95
C VAL A 195 7.15 14.76 -5.87
N LEU A 196 6.68 14.93 -4.64
CA LEU A 196 6.97 14.01 -3.54
C LEU A 196 6.46 12.59 -3.83
N HIS A 197 5.27 12.47 -4.41
CA HIS A 197 4.71 11.18 -4.82
C HIS A 197 5.62 10.46 -5.81
N ARG A 198 6.06 11.16 -6.87
CA ARG A 198 6.98 10.63 -7.88
C ARG A 198 8.36 10.27 -7.30
N PHE A 199 8.88 11.08 -6.38
CA PHE A 199 10.11 10.78 -5.66
C PHE A 199 9.99 9.48 -4.85
N GLY A 200 8.89 9.33 -4.10
CA GLY A 200 8.56 8.07 -3.41
C GLY A 200 8.47 6.89 -4.38
N ALA A 201 7.83 7.07 -5.53
CA ALA A 201 7.71 6.03 -6.55
C ALA A 201 9.08 5.60 -7.10
N VAL A 202 10.01 6.53 -7.36
CA VAL A 202 11.38 6.21 -7.81
C VAL A 202 12.13 5.38 -6.76
N ILE A 203 12.04 5.75 -5.48
CA ILE A 203 12.62 4.93 -4.40
C ILE A 203 12.00 3.53 -4.40
N THR A 204 10.69 3.44 -4.58
CA THR A 204 9.97 2.17 -4.64
C THR A 204 10.42 1.28 -5.78
N PHE A 205 10.53 1.80 -7.00
CA PHE A 205 11.10 1.06 -8.13
C PHE A 205 12.55 0.66 -7.87
N GLY A 206 13.35 1.55 -7.28
CA GLY A 206 14.75 1.30 -6.96
C GLY A 206 14.94 0.13 -5.99
N TYR A 207 14.26 0.14 -4.84
CA TYR A 207 14.38 -0.97 -3.89
C TYR A 207 13.76 -2.26 -4.43
N PHE A 208 12.69 -2.18 -5.24
CA PHE A 208 12.04 -3.35 -5.81
C PHE A 208 12.96 -4.04 -6.83
N ALA A 209 13.59 -3.27 -7.72
CA ALA A 209 14.60 -3.77 -8.64
C ALA A 209 15.82 -4.36 -7.90
N PHE A 210 16.30 -3.67 -6.86
CA PHE A 210 17.36 -4.20 -5.99
C PHE A 210 16.95 -5.53 -5.37
N HIS A 211 15.73 -5.62 -4.83
CA HIS A 211 15.22 -6.85 -4.20
C HIS A 211 15.14 -8.01 -5.20
N LEU A 212 14.59 -7.78 -6.39
CA LEU A 212 14.57 -8.77 -7.48
C LEU A 212 15.98 -9.25 -7.84
N LEU A 213 16.94 -8.32 -7.98
CA LEU A 213 18.33 -8.65 -8.24
C LEU A 213 18.92 -9.51 -7.12
N THR A 214 18.68 -9.16 -5.84
CA THR A 214 19.18 -9.96 -4.72
C THR A 214 18.59 -11.37 -4.69
N LEU A 215 17.32 -11.55 -5.08
CA LEU A 215 16.70 -12.88 -5.20
C LEU A 215 17.38 -13.71 -6.29
N ILE A 216 17.63 -13.12 -7.47
CA ILE A 216 18.32 -13.77 -8.59
C ILE A 216 19.75 -14.16 -8.18
N LEU A 217 20.49 -13.25 -7.55
CA LEU A 217 21.85 -13.50 -7.08
C LEU A 217 21.88 -14.56 -5.97
N MET A 218 20.93 -14.55 -5.05
CA MET A 218 20.81 -15.56 -3.99
C MET A 218 20.55 -16.95 -4.56
N LYS A 219 19.65 -17.06 -5.55
CA LYS A 219 19.40 -18.31 -6.27
C LYS A 219 20.70 -18.81 -6.94
N LYS A 220 21.40 -17.94 -7.68
CA LYS A 220 22.65 -18.27 -8.38
C LYS A 220 23.75 -18.73 -7.42
N LYS A 221 23.94 -18.00 -6.30
CA LYS A 221 24.94 -18.32 -5.27
C LYS A 221 24.67 -19.66 -4.59
N ASN A 222 23.41 -19.94 -4.25
CA ASN A 222 23.04 -21.16 -3.53
C ASN A 222 22.85 -22.38 -4.45
N ARG A 223 22.99 -22.22 -5.78
CA ARG A 223 22.84 -23.28 -6.80
C ARG A 223 21.57 -24.12 -6.61
N VAL A 224 20.47 -23.47 -6.23
CA VAL A 224 19.18 -24.12 -6.01
C VAL A 224 18.33 -24.11 -7.28
N SER A 225 17.64 -25.22 -7.56
CA SER A 225 16.63 -25.30 -8.62
C SER A 225 15.54 -24.24 -8.41
N VAL A 226 14.93 -23.76 -9.48
CA VAL A 226 13.82 -22.76 -9.42
C VAL A 226 12.68 -23.27 -8.53
N GLY A 227 12.26 -24.52 -8.69
CA GLY A 227 11.18 -25.11 -7.88
C GLY A 227 11.49 -25.10 -6.38
N LYS A 228 12.70 -25.51 -5.97
CA LYS A 228 13.13 -25.47 -4.56
C LYS A 228 13.29 -24.05 -4.02
N PHE A 229 13.67 -23.08 -4.86
CA PHE A 229 13.76 -21.68 -4.46
C PHE A 229 12.38 -21.08 -4.20
N ILE A 230 11.42 -21.37 -5.07
CA ILE A 230 10.05 -20.82 -4.99
C ILE A 230 9.22 -21.58 -3.96
N PHE A 231 9.23 -22.91 -3.92
CA PHE A 231 8.33 -23.70 -3.05
C PHE A 231 9.05 -24.41 -1.90
N GLY A 232 10.32 -24.06 -1.64
CA GLY A 232 11.09 -24.63 -0.55
C GLY A 232 10.56 -24.29 0.84
N LYS A 233 11.04 -25.02 1.85
CA LYS A 233 10.62 -24.85 3.26
C LYS A 233 10.89 -23.44 3.82
N ASP A 234 11.98 -22.80 3.39
CA ASP A 234 12.36 -21.44 3.80
C ASP A 234 11.94 -20.36 2.79
N SER A 235 11.13 -20.72 1.78
CA SER A 235 10.64 -19.78 0.79
C SER A 235 9.61 -18.81 1.38
N LEU A 236 9.54 -17.63 0.77
CA LEU A 236 8.51 -16.64 1.00
C LEU A 236 7.22 -16.92 0.21
N MET A 237 7.24 -17.88 -0.73
CA MET A 237 6.02 -18.35 -1.39
C MET A 237 5.23 -19.29 -0.48
N PHE A 238 3.92 -19.33 -0.71
CA PHE A 238 3.02 -20.27 -0.07
C PHE A 238 3.29 -21.72 -0.49
N ASN A 239 3.17 -22.63 0.48
CA ASN A 239 3.26 -24.07 0.30
C ASN A 239 2.27 -24.78 1.23
N MET A 240 2.17 -26.12 1.12
CA MET A 240 1.20 -26.91 1.88
C MET A 240 1.36 -26.81 3.40
N GLN A 241 2.55 -26.43 3.89
CA GLN A 241 2.76 -26.22 5.31
C GLN A 241 2.04 -24.97 5.81
N ASP A 242 1.90 -23.94 4.98
CA ASP A 242 1.21 -22.70 5.37
C ASP A 242 -0.29 -22.96 5.59
N ILE A 243 -0.90 -23.85 4.78
CA ILE A 243 -2.29 -24.29 4.95
C ILE A 243 -2.45 -25.07 6.26
N LYS A 244 -1.51 -25.98 6.56
CA LYS A 244 -1.50 -26.72 7.84
C LYS A 244 -1.33 -25.77 9.03
N ASP A 245 -0.41 -24.82 8.93
CA ASP A 245 -0.15 -23.83 9.97
C ASP A 245 -1.38 -22.95 10.19
N PHE A 246 -2.05 -22.49 9.12
CA PHE A 246 -3.30 -21.75 9.20
C PHE A 246 -4.39 -22.54 9.94
N GLY A 247 -4.67 -23.78 9.52
CA GLY A 247 -5.67 -24.62 10.19
C GLY A 247 -5.36 -24.87 11.67
N ASN A 248 -4.09 -25.08 12.00
CA ASN A 248 -3.64 -25.21 13.40
C ASN A 248 -3.77 -23.88 14.17
N THR A 249 -3.54 -22.73 13.53
CA THR A 249 -3.76 -21.42 14.15
C THR A 249 -5.24 -21.20 14.45
N ILE A 250 -6.15 -21.57 13.55
CA ILE A 250 -7.59 -21.48 13.82
C ILE A 250 -7.97 -22.36 15.00
N LYS A 251 -7.51 -23.61 15.06
CA LYS A 251 -7.70 -24.49 16.22
C LYS A 251 -7.16 -23.88 17.51
N TRP A 252 -5.98 -23.26 17.45
CA TRP A 252 -5.38 -22.58 18.59
C TRP A 252 -6.20 -21.36 19.03
N PHE A 253 -6.69 -20.53 18.11
CA PHE A 253 -7.54 -19.39 18.43
C PHE A 253 -8.76 -19.83 19.25
N VAL A 254 -9.46 -20.87 18.80
CA VAL A 254 -10.66 -21.41 19.49
C VAL A 254 -10.33 -22.35 20.66
N GLY A 255 -9.06 -22.56 21.01
CA GLY A 255 -8.64 -23.35 22.16
C GLY A 255 -8.68 -24.86 21.98
N LYS A 256 -8.87 -25.33 20.76
CA LYS A 256 -8.89 -26.74 20.39
C LYS A 256 -7.51 -27.29 19.99
N GLY A 257 -6.42 -26.59 20.33
CA GLY A 257 -5.07 -27.03 20.03
C GLY A 257 -3.97 -26.13 20.62
N PRO A 258 -2.72 -26.63 20.68
CA PRO A 258 -1.57 -25.85 21.12
C PRO A 258 -1.20 -24.77 20.08
N LYS A 259 -0.38 -23.80 20.50
CA LYS A 259 0.20 -22.81 19.57
C LYS A 259 0.97 -23.56 18.48
N PRO A 260 0.76 -23.25 17.18
CA PRO A 260 1.43 -23.97 16.11
C PRO A 260 2.95 -23.82 16.17
N ASP A 261 3.63 -24.89 15.80
CA ASP A 261 5.07 -24.90 15.66
C ASP A 261 5.46 -24.09 14.41
N TYR A 262 5.62 -22.78 14.52
CA TYR A 262 5.94 -21.94 13.35
C TYR A 262 7.40 -22.11 12.88
N GLY A 263 7.61 -21.96 11.57
CA GLY A 263 8.92 -21.96 10.93
C GLY A 263 9.54 -20.56 10.84
N ARG A 264 10.55 -20.44 9.98
CA ARG A 264 11.25 -19.17 9.70
C ARG A 264 10.29 -18.03 9.35
N TRP A 265 9.31 -18.35 8.51
CA TRP A 265 8.23 -17.48 8.10
C TRP A 265 6.90 -18.09 8.50
N THR A 266 6.01 -17.29 9.07
CA THR A 266 4.61 -17.67 9.28
C THR A 266 3.82 -17.40 7.99
N TYR A 267 2.66 -18.05 7.85
CA TYR A 267 1.82 -17.82 6.67
C TYR A 267 1.37 -16.36 6.53
N TRP A 268 1.15 -15.65 7.65
CA TRP A 268 0.79 -14.22 7.58
C TRP A 268 1.99 -13.32 7.25
N GLU A 269 3.21 -13.64 7.69
CA GLU A 269 4.41 -12.92 7.25
C GLU A 269 4.66 -13.10 5.75
N LYS A 270 4.39 -14.31 5.22
CA LYS A 270 4.43 -14.57 3.78
C LYS A 270 3.34 -13.80 3.04
N PHE A 271 2.14 -13.74 3.61
CA PHE A 271 1.06 -12.94 3.05
C PHE A 271 1.43 -11.46 3.01
N ASP A 272 1.89 -10.87 4.12
CA ASP A 272 2.35 -9.48 4.16
C ASP A 272 3.41 -9.21 3.07
N TYR A 273 4.40 -10.11 2.96
CA TYR A 273 5.43 -10.00 1.92
C TYR A 273 4.85 -10.08 0.51
N MET A 274 3.93 -11.01 0.24
CA MET A 274 3.37 -11.21 -1.10
C MET A 274 2.36 -10.14 -1.49
N ALA A 275 1.56 -9.65 -0.54
CA ALA A 275 0.68 -8.51 -0.71
C ALA A 275 1.49 -7.28 -1.15
N VAL A 276 2.61 -6.99 -0.47
CA VAL A 276 3.48 -5.86 -0.88
C VAL A 276 4.20 -6.14 -2.20
N PHE A 277 4.73 -7.35 -2.42
CA PHE A 277 5.48 -7.67 -3.63
C PHE A 277 4.62 -7.56 -4.90
N TRP A 278 3.41 -8.12 -4.88
CA TRP A 278 2.47 -8.01 -6.01
C TRP A 278 1.79 -6.65 -6.05
N GLY A 279 1.45 -6.08 -4.90
CA GLY A 279 0.87 -4.73 -4.80
C GLY A 279 1.78 -3.68 -5.42
N VAL A 280 3.09 -3.72 -5.16
CA VAL A 280 4.08 -2.82 -5.80
C VAL A 280 4.09 -2.99 -7.32
N ALA A 281 3.95 -4.21 -7.83
CA ALA A 281 3.88 -4.43 -9.27
C ALA A 281 2.60 -3.85 -9.90
N VAL A 282 1.45 -4.06 -9.26
CA VAL A 282 0.13 -3.58 -9.73
C VAL A 282 0.03 -2.06 -9.64
N ILE A 283 0.33 -1.47 -8.47
CA ILE A 283 0.30 -0.02 -8.26
C ILE A 283 1.42 0.67 -9.06
N GLY A 284 2.57 0.01 -9.22
CA GLY A 284 3.69 0.52 -10.00
C GLY A 284 3.36 0.60 -11.49
N LEU A 285 2.79 -0.46 -12.08
CA LEU A 285 2.41 -0.46 -13.50
C LEU A 285 1.29 0.55 -13.79
N SER A 286 0.24 0.55 -12.97
CA SER A 286 -0.84 1.54 -13.09
C SER A 286 -0.31 2.97 -12.86
N GLY A 287 0.60 3.17 -11.92
CA GLY A 287 1.24 4.47 -11.65
C GLY A 287 2.11 4.96 -12.81
N LEU A 288 2.86 4.08 -13.48
CA LEU A 288 3.63 4.43 -14.69
C LEU A 288 2.71 4.85 -15.84
N MET A 289 1.57 4.17 -16.00
CA MET A 289 0.57 4.57 -16.99
C MET A 289 -0.01 5.96 -16.70
N LEU A 290 -0.25 6.28 -15.42
CA LEU A 290 -0.73 7.60 -14.99
C LEU A 290 0.35 8.69 -15.02
N TRP A 291 1.62 8.32 -14.86
CA TRP A 291 2.74 9.26 -14.95
C TRP A 291 3.04 9.61 -16.41
N PHE A 292 3.04 8.61 -17.29
CA PHE A 292 3.39 8.77 -18.72
C PHE A 292 2.23 8.40 -19.66
N PRO A 293 1.03 8.99 -19.50
CA PRO A 293 -0.15 8.56 -20.25
C PRO A 293 0.00 8.79 -21.76
N GLU A 294 0.71 9.84 -22.19
CA GLU A 294 1.00 10.15 -23.60
C GLU A 294 1.89 9.08 -24.26
N ILE A 295 2.79 8.43 -23.49
CA ILE A 295 3.63 7.33 -23.98
C ILE A 295 2.83 6.03 -24.05
N PHE A 296 2.12 5.67 -22.98
CA PHE A 296 1.35 4.43 -22.94
C PHE A 296 0.25 4.40 -23.99
N THR A 297 -0.38 5.55 -24.27
CA THR A 297 -1.45 5.64 -25.27
C THR A 297 -0.98 5.52 -26.71
N LYS A 298 0.34 5.56 -26.98
CA LYS A 298 0.87 5.18 -28.31
C LYS A 298 0.55 3.73 -28.63
N VAL A 299 0.51 2.86 -27.62
CA VAL A 299 0.28 1.42 -27.75
C VAL A 299 -1.12 1.02 -27.28
N PHE A 300 -1.60 1.62 -26.19
CA PHE A 300 -2.84 1.26 -25.51
C PHE A 300 -3.97 2.27 -25.77
N PRO A 301 -5.25 1.86 -25.75
CA PRO A 301 -6.36 2.81 -25.84
C PRO A 301 -6.50 3.71 -24.60
N GLY A 302 -6.98 4.94 -24.78
CA GLY A 302 -7.09 5.94 -23.70
C GLY A 302 -7.99 5.56 -22.53
N TRP A 303 -9.03 4.73 -22.74
CA TRP A 303 -9.90 4.28 -21.65
C TRP A 303 -9.17 3.39 -20.63
N LEU A 304 -8.00 2.82 -20.98
CA LEU A 304 -7.17 2.10 -20.02
C LEU A 304 -6.57 3.03 -18.95
N ILE A 305 -6.44 4.33 -19.23
CA ILE A 305 -6.05 5.31 -18.20
C ILE A 305 -7.12 5.35 -17.10
N ASN A 306 -8.41 5.28 -17.44
CA ASN A 306 -9.49 5.21 -16.45
C ASN A 306 -9.39 3.94 -15.60
N ILE A 307 -9.08 2.79 -16.20
CA ILE A 307 -8.85 1.53 -15.46
C ILE A 307 -7.64 1.64 -14.55
N ALA A 308 -6.52 2.16 -15.05
CA ALA A 308 -5.32 2.37 -14.24
C ALA A 308 -5.61 3.28 -13.05
N GLN A 309 -6.44 4.32 -13.23
CA GLN A 309 -6.84 5.19 -12.13
C GLN A 309 -7.65 4.45 -11.06
N ILE A 310 -8.59 3.58 -11.44
CA ILE A 310 -9.37 2.74 -10.49
C ILE A 310 -8.42 1.81 -9.73
N ILE A 311 -7.63 1.01 -10.46
CA ILE A 311 -6.70 0.04 -9.87
C ILE A 311 -5.72 0.75 -8.95
N HIS A 312 -5.07 1.83 -9.40
CA HIS A 312 -4.09 2.56 -8.61
C HIS A 312 -4.71 3.15 -7.34
N SER A 313 -5.92 3.72 -7.43
CA SER A 313 -6.58 4.35 -6.29
C SER A 313 -7.02 3.33 -5.24
N ASP A 314 -7.59 2.21 -5.66
CA ASP A 314 -8.14 1.21 -4.74
C ASP A 314 -7.06 0.29 -4.19
N GLU A 315 -6.04 -0.05 -4.98
CA GLU A 315 -4.84 -0.74 -4.50
C GLU A 315 -4.09 0.12 -3.47
N ALA A 316 -4.01 1.45 -3.68
CA ALA A 316 -3.44 2.35 -2.68
C ALA A 316 -4.22 2.31 -1.37
N LEU A 317 -5.55 2.31 -1.42
CA LEU A 317 -6.40 2.23 -0.22
C LEU A 317 -6.22 0.89 0.51
N LEU A 318 -6.19 -0.21 -0.26
CA LEU A 318 -5.93 -1.54 0.25
C LEU A 318 -4.55 -1.62 0.92
N ALA A 319 -3.49 -1.17 0.25
CA ALA A 319 -2.14 -1.19 0.77
C ALA A 319 -2.00 -0.33 2.04
N VAL A 320 -2.50 0.91 2.04
CA VAL A 320 -2.44 1.81 3.21
C VAL A 320 -3.22 1.24 4.38
N GLY A 321 -4.47 0.83 4.16
CA GLY A 321 -5.29 0.26 5.23
C GLY A 321 -4.68 -1.05 5.75
N PHE A 322 -4.22 -1.94 4.87
CA PHE A 322 -3.64 -3.22 5.27
C PHE A 322 -2.35 -3.03 6.09
N ILE A 323 -1.45 -2.17 5.63
CA ILE A 323 -0.16 -1.95 6.32
C ILE A 323 -0.37 -1.28 7.69
N PHE A 324 -1.21 -0.26 7.78
CA PHE A 324 -1.39 0.47 9.03
C PHE A 324 -2.32 -0.19 10.04
N THR A 325 -3.16 -1.14 9.60
CA THR A 325 -4.02 -1.89 10.52
C THR A 325 -3.48 -3.30 10.78
N ILE A 326 -3.42 -4.16 9.77
CA ILE A 326 -3.03 -5.56 9.90
C ILE A 326 -1.52 -5.69 10.17
N HIS A 327 -0.67 -5.14 9.31
CA HIS A 327 0.78 -5.31 9.48
C HIS A 327 1.27 -4.66 10.79
N PHE A 328 0.87 -3.42 11.07
CA PHE A 328 1.21 -2.75 12.34
C PHE A 328 0.62 -3.46 13.56
N PHE A 329 -0.57 -4.07 13.47
CA PHE A 329 -1.05 -4.92 14.55
C PHE A 329 -0.14 -6.13 14.77
N ASN A 330 0.17 -6.85 13.69
CA ASN A 330 0.96 -8.08 13.74
C ASN A 330 2.38 -7.87 14.26
N THR A 331 2.95 -6.67 14.11
CA THR A 331 4.34 -6.37 14.49
C THR A 331 4.46 -5.44 15.68
N HIS A 332 3.58 -4.44 15.84
CA HIS A 332 3.79 -3.34 16.79
C HIS A 332 2.70 -3.26 17.87
N LEU A 333 1.43 -3.42 17.49
CA LEU A 333 0.30 -3.19 18.39
C LEU A 333 -0.22 -4.47 19.06
N ARG A 334 0.31 -5.65 18.70
CA ARG A 334 -0.05 -6.90 19.35
C ARG A 334 0.27 -6.83 20.86
N PRO A 335 -0.68 -7.11 21.77
CA PRO A 335 -0.49 -6.96 23.21
C PRO A 335 0.76 -7.63 23.81
N ASP A 336 1.19 -8.76 23.26
CA ASP A 336 2.40 -9.49 23.70
C ASP A 336 3.70 -8.97 23.07
N ALA A 337 3.64 -8.17 22.00
CA ALA A 337 4.78 -7.49 21.37
C ALA A 337 4.87 -5.99 21.76
N PHE A 338 3.81 -5.43 22.33
CA PHE A 338 3.74 -4.05 22.82
C PHE A 338 4.85 -3.78 23.86
N PRO A 339 5.58 -2.64 23.81
CA PRO A 339 5.30 -1.43 23.04
C PRO A 339 5.58 -1.48 21.53
N MET A 340 6.58 -2.24 21.10
CA MET A 340 6.96 -2.35 19.69
C MET A 340 7.98 -3.48 19.46
N ASP A 341 7.80 -4.25 18.37
CA ASP A 341 8.85 -5.10 17.82
C ASP A 341 9.96 -4.27 17.13
N THR A 342 11.19 -4.38 17.62
CA THR A 342 12.37 -3.66 17.11
C THR A 342 13.28 -4.52 16.23
N VAL A 343 12.91 -5.78 15.96
CA VAL A 343 13.76 -6.78 15.30
C VAL A 343 14.14 -6.34 13.89
N ILE A 344 13.26 -5.65 13.14
CA ILE A 344 13.59 -5.16 11.79
C ILE A 344 14.60 -4.01 11.80
N PHE A 345 14.68 -3.24 12.88
CA PHE A 345 15.64 -2.13 12.98
C PHE A 345 16.98 -2.58 13.60
N THR A 346 16.92 -3.43 14.63
CA THR A 346 18.11 -3.95 15.32
C THR A 346 18.73 -5.15 14.61
N GLY A 347 17.92 -5.95 13.91
CA GLY A 347 18.29 -7.24 13.31
C GLY A 347 18.36 -8.39 14.32
N LEU A 348 18.00 -8.15 15.57
CA LEU A 348 18.23 -9.05 16.71
C LEU A 348 16.92 -9.38 17.41
N VAL A 349 16.71 -10.65 17.72
CA VAL A 349 15.58 -11.14 18.52
C VAL A 349 16.09 -11.77 19.82
N PRO A 350 15.47 -11.54 20.99
CA PRO A 350 15.84 -12.22 22.23
C PRO A 350 15.79 -13.74 22.07
N PHE A 351 16.76 -14.46 22.63
CA PHE A 351 16.87 -15.92 22.43
C PHE A 351 15.61 -16.68 22.87
N ASP A 352 15.06 -16.33 24.02
CA ASP A 352 13.88 -17.01 24.58
C ASP A 352 12.61 -16.77 23.75
N GLU A 353 12.49 -15.57 23.19
CA GLU A 353 11.40 -15.19 22.27
C GLU A 353 11.54 -15.92 20.93
N PHE A 354 12.76 -15.98 20.37
CA PHE A 354 13.03 -16.75 19.15
C PHE A 354 12.64 -18.22 19.31
N ARG A 355 12.98 -18.84 20.45
CA ARG A 355 12.61 -20.23 20.74
C ARG A 355 11.10 -20.43 20.84
N LYS A 356 10.36 -19.49 21.45
CA LYS A 356 8.89 -19.56 21.63
C LYS A 356 8.12 -19.27 20.33
N ASP A 357 8.62 -18.37 19.50
CA ASP A 357 7.91 -17.91 18.30
C ASP A 357 8.33 -18.64 17.03
N ARG A 358 9.54 -19.22 16.99
CA ARG A 358 10.11 -19.93 15.83
C ARG A 358 10.63 -21.32 16.20
N PRO A 359 9.81 -22.20 16.81
CA PRO A 359 10.27 -23.48 17.32
C PRO A 359 10.87 -24.39 16.24
N ARG A 360 10.32 -24.41 15.01
CA ARG A 360 10.90 -25.22 13.92
C ARG A 360 12.22 -24.68 13.40
N GLU A 361 12.34 -23.36 13.23
CA GLU A 361 13.62 -22.77 12.81
C GLU A 361 14.69 -22.99 13.88
N TYR A 362 14.32 -22.85 15.16
CA TYR A 362 15.22 -23.14 16.28
C TYR A 362 15.71 -24.61 16.27
N LYS A 363 14.79 -25.58 16.15
CA LYS A 363 15.15 -27.02 16.07
C LYS A 363 16.12 -27.28 14.90
N ALA A 364 15.80 -26.77 13.72
CA ALA A 364 16.66 -26.92 12.54
C ALA A 364 18.05 -26.28 12.69
N LEU A 365 18.13 -25.08 13.29
CA LEU A 365 19.40 -24.38 13.54
C LEU A 365 20.26 -25.05 14.62
N LYS A 366 19.62 -25.73 15.58
CA LYS A 366 20.32 -26.52 16.60
C LYS A 366 20.90 -27.79 15.98
N GLU A 367 20.09 -28.52 15.20
CA GLU A 367 20.49 -29.77 14.53
C GLU A 367 21.63 -29.56 13.53
N ASN A 368 21.60 -28.48 12.75
CA ASN A 368 22.66 -28.20 11.77
C ASN A 368 23.88 -27.44 12.34
N GLY A 369 23.94 -27.23 13.65
CA GLY A 369 25.07 -26.58 14.33
C GLY A 369 25.26 -25.09 14.02
N ARG A 370 24.33 -24.43 13.31
CA ARG A 370 24.47 -23.02 12.91
C ARG A 370 24.01 -22.02 13.97
N LEU A 371 23.30 -22.47 15.00
CA LEU A 371 22.78 -21.60 16.06
C LEU A 371 23.87 -20.75 16.71
N LYS A 372 25.03 -21.36 17.06
CA LYS A 372 26.15 -20.65 17.69
C LYS A 372 26.67 -19.46 16.86
N LYS A 373 26.67 -19.57 15.53
CA LYS A 373 27.13 -18.51 14.61
C LYS A 373 26.19 -17.30 14.55
N LEU A 374 24.94 -17.47 14.98
CA LEU A 374 23.90 -16.44 14.96
C LEU A 374 23.67 -15.80 16.34
N LEU A 375 24.26 -16.35 17.40
CA LEU A 375 24.15 -15.82 18.75
C LEU A 375 25.02 -14.58 18.91
N VAL A 376 24.44 -13.53 19.47
CA VAL A 376 25.08 -12.25 19.76
C VAL A 376 24.81 -11.93 21.23
N LYS A 377 25.86 -11.66 21.99
CA LYS A 377 25.74 -11.16 23.37
C LYS A 377 25.50 -9.65 23.32
N LYS A 378 24.54 -9.15 24.09
CA LYS A 378 24.26 -7.71 24.20
C LYS A 378 24.06 -7.34 25.65
N GLU A 379 24.73 -6.27 26.07
CA GLU A 379 24.70 -5.76 27.43
C GLU A 379 23.63 -4.66 27.54
N GLY A 380 22.40 -5.08 27.80
CA GLY A 380 21.29 -4.18 28.12
C GLY A 380 20.74 -3.33 26.95
N LEU A 381 19.89 -2.37 27.32
CA LEU A 381 19.32 -1.38 26.42
C LEU A 381 20.33 -0.26 26.17
N THR A 382 20.62 0.01 24.91
CA THR A 382 21.51 1.10 24.49
C THR A 382 20.72 2.35 24.12
N ARG A 383 21.35 3.53 24.13
CA ARG A 383 20.75 4.78 23.61
C ARG A 383 20.17 4.61 22.20
N ARG A 384 20.83 3.79 21.36
CA ARG A 384 20.38 3.46 20.01
C ARG A 384 19.04 2.73 20.00
N ASP A 385 18.79 1.85 20.96
CA ASP A 385 17.51 1.12 21.05
C ASP A 385 16.36 2.05 21.41
N THR A 386 16.61 3.03 22.29
CA THR A 386 15.62 4.07 22.62
C THR A 386 15.28 4.90 21.39
N VAL A 387 16.28 5.36 20.63
CA VAL A 387 16.07 6.12 19.38
C VAL A 387 15.25 5.31 18.38
N ILE A 388 15.56 4.02 18.20
CA ILE A 388 14.80 3.12 17.31
C ILE A 388 13.33 3.02 17.72
N ARG A 389 13.04 2.93 19.02
CA ARG A 389 11.66 2.87 19.52
C ARG A 389 10.90 4.16 19.26
N VAL A 390 11.51 5.32 19.57
CA VAL A 390 10.91 6.63 19.31
C VAL A 390 10.63 6.78 17.81
N PHE A 391 11.61 6.45 16.98
CA PHE A 391 11.47 6.45 15.52
C PHE A 391 10.31 5.57 15.05
N GLY A 392 10.22 4.33 15.53
CA GLY A 392 9.11 3.43 15.20
C GLY A 392 7.75 3.97 15.65
N PHE A 393 7.66 4.54 16.84
CA PHE A 393 6.42 5.12 17.37
C PHE A 393 5.92 6.32 16.56
N ILE A 394 6.83 7.15 16.03
CA ILE A 394 6.46 8.26 15.15
C ILE A 394 5.72 7.72 13.91
N PHE A 395 6.23 6.65 13.28
CA PHE A 395 5.57 6.08 12.10
C PHE A 395 4.27 5.37 12.40
N VAL A 396 4.19 4.65 13.53
CA VAL A 396 2.93 4.05 13.96
C VAL A 396 1.90 5.14 14.24
N GLY A 397 2.27 6.20 14.95
CA GLY A 397 1.38 7.34 15.20
C GLY A 397 0.91 7.99 13.89
N PHE A 398 1.83 8.23 12.95
CA PHE A 398 1.50 8.75 11.63
C PHE A 398 0.51 7.85 10.88
N GLY A 399 0.77 6.54 10.84
CA GLY A 399 -0.10 5.57 10.17
C GLY A 399 -1.50 5.50 10.80
N LEU A 400 -1.59 5.51 12.13
CA LEU A 400 -2.86 5.52 12.86
C LEU A 400 -3.67 6.80 12.60
N VAL A 401 -3.02 7.97 12.55
CA VAL A 401 -3.67 9.23 12.17
C VAL A 401 -4.21 9.13 10.75
N LEU A 402 -3.42 8.61 9.80
CA LEU A 402 -3.87 8.49 8.42
C LEU A 402 -5.06 7.52 8.29
N VAL A 403 -5.04 6.38 9.00
CA VAL A 403 -6.19 5.45 9.05
C VAL A 403 -7.42 6.14 9.64
N GLY A 404 -7.27 6.91 10.71
CA GLY A 404 -8.36 7.68 11.31
C GLY A 404 -9.00 8.64 10.30
N LEU A 405 -8.18 9.38 9.54
CA LEU A 405 -8.65 10.28 8.48
C LEU A 405 -9.34 9.53 7.34
N ILE A 406 -8.83 8.36 6.95
CA ILE A 406 -9.45 7.51 5.92
C ILE A 406 -10.82 7.04 6.39
N ILE A 407 -10.92 6.48 7.59
CA ILE A 407 -12.19 6.01 8.16
C ILE A 407 -13.20 7.16 8.25
N PHE A 408 -12.76 8.31 8.77
CA PHE A 408 -13.59 9.52 8.83
C PHE A 408 -14.11 9.92 7.44
N SER A 409 -13.25 9.88 6.42
CA SER A 409 -13.62 10.23 5.05
C SER A 409 -14.58 9.23 4.41
N VAL A 410 -14.42 7.93 4.70
CA VAL A 410 -15.34 6.90 4.20
C VAL A 410 -16.72 7.02 4.85
N LEU A 411 -16.78 7.33 6.14
CA LEU A 411 -18.04 7.43 6.89
C LEU A 411 -18.80 8.74 6.65
N PHE A 412 -18.09 9.86 6.51
CA PHE A 412 -18.69 11.20 6.48
C PHE A 412 -18.43 11.98 5.19
N GLY A 413 -17.57 11.46 4.30
CA GLY A 413 -17.16 12.15 3.07
C GLY A 413 -18.05 11.88 1.86
N TYR A 414 -18.94 10.89 1.91
CA TYR A 414 -20.00 10.72 0.91
C TYR A 414 -21.20 11.58 1.34
N LYS A 415 -21.35 12.73 0.69
CA LYS A 415 -22.56 13.57 0.73
C LYS A 415 -23.10 13.74 -0.67
#